data_AF-A0A3B8VT85-F1
#
_entry.id   AF-A0A3B8VT85-F1
#
_cell.length_a   1.000
_cell.length_b   1.000
_cell.length_c   1.000
_cell.angle_alpha   90.00
_cell.angle_beta   90.00
_cell.angle_gamma   90.00
#
_symmetry.space_group_name_H-M   'P 1'
#
loop_
_entity.id
_entity.type
_entity.pdbx_description
1 polymer ?
#
loop_
_entity_poly.entity_id
_entity_poly.type
_entity_poly.pdbx_seq_one_letter_code
_entity_poly.pdbx_strand_id
1 'polypeptide(L)'
;MVIQETSTYWTPAGQAMLMGIIFVGGLGFMTLATFLLVLVGQRVTLRQRLLIRESLGANQLGGLVRMAVGIVLIAIGIQIVGFVALAVRFWFIYPPGEAIWQAAFHAVSGFNNAGFIAFKDESGLEAFQSDGAV
;
A
#
# COMPACT_ATOMS: atom_id res chain seq x y z
N MET A 1 14.92 4.01 -4.73
CA MET A 1 16.27 3.42 -4.68
C MET A 1 16.33 2.55 -3.44
N VAL A 2 16.53 1.25 -3.63
CA VAL A 2 16.73 0.28 -2.55
C VAL A 2 18.22 -0.05 -2.58
N ILE A 3 18.91 0.12 -1.45
CA ILE A 3 20.37 -0.06 -1.36
C ILE A 3 20.70 -1.54 -1.03
N GLN A 4 19.72 -2.33 -0.54
CA GLN A 4 19.86 -3.74 -0.17
C GLN A 4 18.57 -4.55 -0.40
N GLU A 5 18.71 -5.77 -0.93
CA GLU A 5 17.67 -6.81 -1.06
C GLU A 5 16.81 -6.95 0.23
N THR A 6 15.49 -6.73 0.12
CA THR A 6 14.56 -6.74 1.29
C THR A 6 14.19 -8.15 1.75
N SER A 7 14.45 -9.13 0.90
CA SER A 7 14.22 -10.56 1.11
C SER A 7 15.11 -11.19 2.19
N THR A 8 16.36 -10.73 2.29
CA THR A 8 17.41 -11.38 3.10
C THR A 8 17.77 -10.62 4.37
N TYR A 9 17.53 -9.31 4.42
CA TYR A 9 18.00 -8.46 5.53
C TYR A 9 16.96 -8.20 6.62
N TRP A 10 15.67 -8.22 6.28
CA TRP A 10 14.60 -7.79 7.20
C TRP A 10 13.89 -8.98 7.83
N THR A 11 13.75 -8.95 9.16
CA THR A 11 12.86 -9.87 9.87
C THR A 11 11.41 -9.64 9.41
N PRO A 12 10.48 -10.61 9.57
CA PRO A 12 9.06 -10.42 9.24
C PRO A 12 8.45 -9.17 9.90
N ALA A 13 8.87 -8.84 11.13
CA ALA A 13 8.48 -7.60 11.81
C ALA A 13 8.99 -6.33 11.10
N GLY A 14 10.20 -6.39 10.56
CA GLY A 14 10.80 -5.33 9.77
C GLY A 14 10.09 -5.09 8.44
N GLN A 15 9.72 -6.17 7.74
CA GLN A 15 8.91 -6.11 6.52
C GLN A 15 7.51 -5.53 6.80
N ALA A 16 6.91 -5.84 7.95
CA ALA A 16 5.64 -5.24 8.39
C ALA A 16 5.75 -3.72 8.56
N MET A 17 6.82 -3.25 9.20
CA MET A 17 7.07 -1.81 9.39
C MET A 17 7.28 -1.09 8.06
N LEU A 18 8.07 -1.68 7.16
CA LEU A 18 8.30 -1.14 5.82
C LEU A 18 6.99 -1.04 5.03
N MET A 19 6.17 -2.10 5.05
CA MET A 19 4.86 -2.11 4.41
C MET A 19 3.96 -1.00 4.95
N GLY A 20 3.96 -0.77 6.26
CA GLY A 20 3.24 0.35 6.88
C GLY A 20 3.72 1.72 6.39
N ILE A 21 5.03 1.92 6.29
CA ILE A 21 5.62 3.17 5.78
C ILE A 21 5.26 3.39 4.31
N ILE A 22 5.33 2.35 3.48
CA ILE A 22 4.96 2.40 2.06
C ILE A 22 3.48 2.80 1.91
N PHE A 23 2.60 2.19 2.70
CA PHE A 23 1.18 2.46 2.67
C PHE A 23 0.85 3.91 3.07
N VAL A 24 1.47 4.43 4.15
CA VAL A 24 1.29 5.82 4.58
C VAL A 24 1.88 6.80 3.56
N GLY A 25 3.05 6.47 3.01
CA GLY A 25 3.78 7.30 2.05
C GLY A 25 3.03 7.45 0.73
N GLY A 26 2.50 6.36 0.18
CA GLY A 26 1.85 6.39 -1.13
C GLY A 26 0.46 7.03 -1.13
N LEU A 27 -0.28 7.00 -0.02
CA LEU A 27 -1.56 7.70 0.12
C LEU A 27 -1.42 9.17 0.55
N GLY A 28 -0.25 9.53 1.07
CA GLY A 28 -0.01 10.81 1.73
C GLY A 28 -0.57 10.83 3.16
N PHE A 29 0.26 11.31 4.09
CA PHE A 29 -0.08 11.36 5.52
C PHE A 29 -1.40 12.08 5.81
N MET A 30 -1.65 13.21 5.14
CA MET A 30 -2.87 14.02 5.34
C MET A 30 -4.14 13.28 4.91
N THR A 31 -4.08 12.53 3.81
CA THR A 31 -5.20 11.74 3.30
C THR A 31 -5.59 10.65 4.29
N LEU A 32 -4.57 9.92 4.80
CA LEU A 32 -4.78 8.85 5.76
C LEU A 32 -5.27 9.38 7.12
N ALA A 33 -4.68 10.47 7.62
CA ALA A 33 -5.11 11.10 8.87
C ALA A 33 -6.57 11.56 8.80
N THR A 34 -6.98 12.12 7.66
CA THR A 34 -8.36 12.54 7.42
C THR A 34 -9.31 11.34 7.43
N PHE A 35 -8.94 10.26 6.77
CA PHE A 35 -9.72 9.02 6.78
C PHE A 35 -9.90 8.49 8.20
N LEU A 36 -8.84 8.41 9.01
CA LEU A 36 -8.90 7.93 10.40
C LEU A 36 -9.78 8.83 11.29
N LEU A 37 -9.67 10.15 11.16
CA LEU A 37 -10.52 11.08 11.90
C LEU A 37 -12.01 10.87 11.57
N VAL A 38 -12.33 10.73 10.28
CA VAL A 38 -13.70 10.48 9.84
C VAL A 38 -14.19 9.11 10.30
N LEU A 39 -13.34 8.09 10.27
CA LEU A 39 -13.65 6.72 10.71
C LEU A 39 -14.03 6.68 12.20
N VAL A 40 -13.34 7.44 13.04
CA VAL A 40 -13.64 7.57 14.49
C VAL A 40 -14.82 8.52 14.75
N GLY A 41 -15.46 9.06 13.70
CA GLY A 41 -16.60 9.97 13.82
C GLY A 41 -16.21 11.40 14.22
N GLN A 42 -14.93 11.76 14.17
CA GLN A 42 -14.48 13.10 14.48
C GLN A 42 -14.71 14.06 13.30
N ARG A 43 -15.08 15.31 13.65
CA ARG A 43 -15.29 16.37 12.66
C ARG A 43 -13.95 16.96 12.23
N VAL A 44 -13.74 17.03 10.92
CA VAL A 44 -12.56 17.67 10.33
C VAL A 44 -12.70 19.20 10.40
N THR A 45 -11.83 19.83 11.19
CA THR A 45 -11.76 21.28 11.43
C THR A 45 -11.35 22.06 10.17
N LEU A 46 -11.61 23.37 10.14
CA LEU A 46 -11.21 24.24 9.03
C LEU A 46 -9.69 24.21 8.78
N ARG A 47 -8.89 24.20 9.85
CA ARG A 47 -7.43 24.13 9.78
C ARG A 47 -6.96 22.83 9.11
N GLN A 48 -7.56 21.69 9.48
CA GLN A 48 -7.27 20.41 8.83
C GLN A 48 -7.68 20.42 7.35
N ARG A 49 -8.82 21.04 7.00
CA ARG A 49 -9.26 21.20 5.61
C ARG A 49 -8.29 22.03 4.77
N LEU A 50 -7.69 23.07 5.34
CA LEU A 50 -6.66 23.87 4.66
C LEU A 50 -5.42 23.02 4.34
N LEU A 51 -4.96 22.21 5.30
CA LEU A 51 -3.82 21.31 5.08
C LEU A 51 -4.12 20.23 4.02
N ILE A 52 -5.34 19.67 4.03
CA ILE A 52 -5.77 18.70 3.01
C ILE A 52 -5.80 19.36 1.62
N ARG A 53 -6.28 20.61 1.54
CA ARG A 53 -6.33 21.37 0.29
C ARG A 53 -4.95 21.52 -0.32
N GLU A 54 -3.98 21.94 0.50
CA GLU A 54 -2.60 22.12 0.09
C GLU A 54 -1.95 20.80 -0.32
N SER A 55 -2.16 19.74 0.47
CA SER A 55 -1.63 18.40 0.19
C SER A 55 -2.20 17.76 -1.08
N LEU A 56 -3.47 18.01 -1.41
CA LEU A 56 -4.13 17.45 -2.59
C LEU A 56 -4.07 18.39 -3.82
N GLY A 57 -3.47 19.58 -3.69
CA GLY A 57 -3.43 20.57 -4.77
C GLY A 57 -4.82 21.06 -5.22
N ALA A 58 -5.79 21.09 -4.31
CA ALA A 58 -7.19 21.38 -4.65
C ALA A 58 -7.52 22.87 -4.57
N ASN A 59 -8.42 23.35 -5.45
CA ASN A 59 -8.78 24.77 -5.54
C ASN A 59 -9.92 25.21 -4.61
N GLN A 60 -10.65 24.27 -4.00
CA GLN A 60 -11.82 24.56 -3.17
C GLN A 60 -11.86 23.71 -1.89
N LEU A 61 -12.45 24.26 -0.82
CA LEU A 61 -12.57 23.58 0.48
C LEU A 61 -13.75 22.60 0.56
N GLY A 62 -14.74 22.77 -0.31
CA GLY A 62 -15.91 21.90 -0.40
C GLY A 62 -15.52 20.51 -0.89
N GLY A 63 -16.00 19.47 -0.21
CA GLY A 63 -15.81 18.08 -0.65
C GLY A 63 -14.42 17.47 -0.43
N LEU A 64 -13.42 18.22 0.07
CA LEU A 64 -12.06 17.70 0.32
C LEU A 64 -12.01 16.46 1.19
N VAL A 65 -12.81 16.45 2.26
CA VAL A 65 -12.89 15.29 3.17
C VAL A 65 -13.42 14.06 2.44
N ARG A 66 -14.44 14.23 1.59
CA ARG A 66 -15.01 13.14 0.79
C ARG A 66 -14.02 12.64 -0.25
N MET A 67 -13.26 13.54 -0.86
CA MET A 67 -12.20 13.21 -1.81
C MET A 67 -11.08 12.41 -1.12
N ALA A 68 -10.57 12.89 0.03
CA ALA A 68 -9.54 12.20 0.80
C ALA A 68 -9.98 10.79 1.22
N VAL A 69 -11.21 10.65 1.75
CA VAL A 69 -11.78 9.35 2.10
C VAL A 69 -11.94 8.46 0.86
N GLY A 70 -12.39 9.02 -0.27
CA GLY A 70 -12.53 8.30 -1.53
C GLY A 70 -11.20 7.75 -2.04
N ILE A 71 -10.12 8.53 -1.97
CA ILE A 71 -8.76 8.10 -2.34
C ILE A 71 -8.35 6.88 -1.52
N VAL A 72 -8.53 6.92 -0.20
CA VAL A 72 -8.17 5.80 0.68
C VAL A 72 -9.02 4.55 0.38
N LEU A 73 -10.33 4.71 0.18
CA LEU A 73 -11.22 3.58 -0.12
C LEU A 73 -10.89 2.93 -1.47
N ILE A 74 -10.65 3.73 -2.51
CA ILE A 74 -10.27 3.22 -3.83
C ILE A 74 -8.92 2.49 -3.73
N ALA A 75 -7.94 3.09 -3.05
CA ALA A 75 -6.62 2.49 -2.89
C ALA A 75 -6.65 1.16 -2.13
N ILE A 76 -7.39 1.09 -1.01
CA ILE A 76 -7.58 -0.15 -0.27
C ILE A 76 -8.31 -1.18 -1.14
N GLY A 77 -9.33 -0.76 -1.90
CA GLY A 77 -10.03 -1.64 -2.84
C GLY A 77 -9.11 -2.27 -3.88
N ILE A 78 -8.26 -1.46 -4.53
CA ILE A 78 -7.29 -1.95 -5.52
C ILE A 78 -6.27 -2.90 -4.87
N GLN A 79 -5.77 -2.54 -3.68
CA GLN A 79 -4.82 -3.39 -2.95
C GLN A 79 -5.43 -4.72 -2.53
N ILE A 80 -6.71 -4.77 -2.13
CA ILE A 80 -7.41 -6.02 -1.83
C ILE A 80 -7.55 -6.88 -3.08
N VAL A 81 -7.91 -6.29 -4.23
CA VAL A 81 -8.03 -7.03 -5.49
C VAL A 81 -6.67 -7.62 -5.90
N GLY A 82 -5.60 -6.81 -5.84
CA GLY A 82 -4.23 -7.27 -6.10
C GLY A 82 -3.78 -8.35 -5.11
N PHE A 83 -4.10 -8.20 -3.83
CA PHE A 83 -3.82 -9.20 -2.80
C PHE A 83 -4.51 -10.52 -3.10
N VAL A 84 -5.81 -10.53 -3.41
CA VAL A 84 -6.54 -11.76 -3.70
C VAL A 84 -5.98 -12.45 -4.95
N ALA A 85 -5.70 -11.69 -6.02
CA ALA A 85 -5.11 -12.24 -7.24
C ALA A 85 -3.75 -12.90 -6.97
N LEU A 86 -2.87 -12.22 -6.23
CA LEU A 86 -1.55 -12.75 -5.87
C LEU A 86 -1.62 -13.90 -4.87
N ALA A 87 -2.53 -13.85 -3.90
CA ALA A 87 -2.72 -14.89 -2.90
C ALA A 87 -3.15 -16.20 -3.55
N VAL A 88 -4.06 -16.16 -4.52
CA VAL A 88 -4.47 -17.34 -5.29
C VAL A 88 -3.27 -17.94 -6.02
N ARG A 89 -2.41 -17.11 -6.64
CA ARG A 89 -1.21 -17.59 -7.34
C ARG A 89 -0.18 -18.19 -6.38
N PHE A 90 0.13 -17.48 -5.30
CA PHE A 90 1.14 -17.89 -4.33
C PHE A 90 0.72 -19.08 -3.48
N TRP A 91 -0.58 -19.36 -3.36
CA TRP A 91 -1.07 -20.56 -2.69
C TRP A 91 -0.57 -21.86 -3.33
N PHE A 92 -0.28 -21.84 -4.64
CA PHE A 92 0.27 -22.98 -5.37
C PHE A 92 1.80 -23.09 -5.28
N ILE A 93 2.48 -22.08 -4.73
CA ILE A 93 3.95 -21.96 -4.74
C ILE A 93 4.51 -22.03 -3.31
N TYR A 94 3.81 -21.45 -2.32
CA TYR A 94 4.28 -21.31 -0.94
C TYR A 94 3.28 -21.91 0.07
N PRO A 95 3.73 -22.25 1.29
CA PRO A 95 2.84 -22.59 2.39
C PRO A 95 1.82 -21.48 2.67
N PRO A 96 0.60 -21.80 3.15
CA PRO A 96 -0.50 -20.84 3.28
C PRO A 96 -0.15 -19.52 3.98
N GLY A 97 0.62 -19.58 5.07
CA GLY A 97 1.04 -18.39 5.83
C GLY A 97 2.02 -17.51 5.06
N GLU A 98 2.97 -18.11 4.34
CA GLU A 98 3.92 -17.37 3.50
C GLU A 98 3.24 -16.82 2.24
N ALA A 99 2.32 -17.57 1.63
CA ALA A 99 1.57 -17.12 0.46
C ALA A 99 0.77 -15.84 0.74
N ILE A 100 0.07 -15.80 1.88
CA ILE A 100 -0.69 -14.61 2.31
C ILE A 100 0.26 -13.44 2.59
N TRP A 101 1.38 -13.67 3.27
CA TRP A 101 2.35 -12.63 3.56
C TRP A 101 2.94 -12.01 2.28
N GLN A 102 3.39 -12.86 1.35
CA GLN A 102 3.96 -12.44 0.08
C GLN A 102 2.94 -11.67 -0.77
N ALA A 103 1.70 -12.14 -0.83
CA ALA A 103 0.65 -11.49 -1.59
C ALA A 103 0.32 -10.09 -1.04
N ALA A 104 0.27 -9.94 0.29
CA ALA A 104 -0.03 -8.66 0.94
C ALA A 104 1.08 -7.65 0.69
N PHE A 105 2.33 -8.06 0.87
CA PHE A 105 3.48 -7.20 0.67
C PHE A 105 3.59 -6.72 -0.79
N HIS A 106 3.44 -7.62 -1.77
CA HIS A 106 3.54 -7.28 -3.18
C HIS A 106 2.36 -6.44 -3.67
N ALA A 107 1.14 -6.66 -3.17
CA ALA A 107 -0.02 -5.82 -3.50
C ALA A 107 0.18 -4.37 -3.01
N VAL A 108 0.66 -4.18 -1.78
CA VAL A 108 0.92 -2.85 -1.20
C VAL A 108 2.11 -2.18 -1.91
N SER A 109 3.20 -2.91 -2.13
CA SER A 109 4.41 -2.40 -2.78
C SER A 109 4.14 -2.01 -4.24
N GLY A 110 3.45 -2.87 -5.00
CA GLY A 110 3.09 -2.62 -6.40
C GLY A 110 2.15 -1.45 -6.56
N PHE A 111 1.08 -1.35 -5.74
CA PHE A 111 0.15 -0.23 -5.81
C PHE A 111 0.83 1.12 -5.52
N ASN A 112 1.72 1.16 -4.53
CA ASN A 112 2.45 2.37 -4.16
C ASN A 112 3.71 2.60 -5.00
N ASN A 113 3.92 1.84 -6.09
CA ASN A 113 5.10 1.89 -6.95
C ASN A 113 6.43 1.84 -6.18
N ALA A 114 6.44 1.13 -5.06
CA ALA A 114 7.56 1.14 -4.13
C ALA A 114 8.74 0.28 -4.63
N GLY A 115 8.48 -0.69 -5.51
CA GLY A 115 9.51 -1.53 -6.15
C GLY A 115 10.20 -2.50 -5.19
N PHE A 116 9.65 -2.71 -3.98
CA PHE A 116 10.15 -3.69 -3.03
C PHE A 116 9.58 -5.06 -3.32
N ILE A 117 10.47 -6.05 -3.39
CA ILE A 117 10.17 -7.46 -3.61
C ILE A 117 10.56 -8.20 -2.33
N ALA A 118 9.65 -9.01 -1.78
CA ALA A 118 9.88 -9.78 -0.56
C ALA A 118 10.15 -11.27 -0.83
N PHE A 119 10.36 -11.68 -2.09
CA PHE A 119 10.66 -13.07 -2.43
C PHE A 119 11.97 -13.53 -1.79
N LYS A 120 11.97 -14.68 -1.13
CA LYS A 120 13.17 -15.32 -0.56
C LYS A 120 14.18 -15.81 -1.60
N ASP A 121 13.80 -15.84 -2.88
CA ASP A 121 14.61 -16.37 -3.97
C ASP A 121 15.47 -15.26 -4.60
N GLU A 122 16.76 -15.53 -4.82
CA GLU A 122 17.78 -14.55 -5.27
C GLU A 122 17.53 -13.97 -6.68
N SER A 123 16.45 -14.39 -7.35
CA SER A 123 16.11 -14.03 -8.74
C SER A 123 15.04 -12.94 -8.89
N GLY A 124 14.48 -12.41 -7.79
CA GLY A 124 13.55 -11.27 -7.86
C GLY A 124 12.33 -11.52 -8.77
N LEU A 125 12.03 -10.57 -9.67
CA LEU A 125 10.94 -10.70 -10.67
C LEU A 125 11.36 -11.45 -11.94
N GLU A 126 12.65 -11.79 -12.11
CA GLU A 126 13.15 -12.45 -13.32
C GLU A 126 12.60 -13.86 -13.48
N ALA A 127 12.24 -14.53 -12.38
CA ALA A 127 11.59 -15.84 -12.38
C ALA A 127 10.17 -15.84 -13.00
N PHE A 128 9.52 -14.67 -13.13
CA PHE A 128 8.15 -14.55 -13.63
C PHE A 128 8.04 -13.85 -15.01
N GLN A 129 9.16 -13.56 -15.67
CA GLN A 129 9.16 -12.90 -17.00
C GLN A 129 8.44 -13.69 -18.11
N SER A 130 8.24 -15.00 -17.93
CA SER A 130 7.54 -15.86 -18.90
C SER A 130 6.03 -15.98 -18.65
N ASP A 131 5.50 -15.34 -17.60
CA ASP A 131 4.10 -15.45 -17.21
C ASP A 131 3.34 -14.23 -17.75
N GLY A 132 2.50 -14.44 -18.78
CA GLY A 132 1.84 -13.39 -19.56
C GLY A 132 0.74 -12.58 -18.85
N ALA A 133 0.78 -12.52 -17.51
CA ALA A 133 -0.18 -11.79 -16.67
C ALA A 133 0.46 -10.60 -15.92
N VAL A 134 1.73 -10.26 -16.22
CA VAL A 134 2.45 -9.11 -15.67
C VAL A 134 2.73 -8.08 -16.76
#